data_AF-A0A6N4ULI7-F1
#
_entry.id   AF-A0A6N4ULI7-F1
#
_cell.length_a   1.000
_cell.length_b   1.000
_cell.length_c   1.000
_cell.angle_alpha   90.00
_cell.angle_beta   90.00
_cell.angle_gamma   90.00
#
_symmetry.space_group_name_H-M   'P 1'
#
loop_
_entity.id
_entity.type
_entity.pdbx_description
1 polymer ?
#
loop_
_entity_poly.entity_id
_entity_poly.type
_entity_poly.pdbx_seq_one_letter_code
_entity_poly.pdbx_strand_id
1 'polypeptide(L)'
;MPRRNPALVAPSRDGLGPVYRRLLDRERDLQRRFGVVGQHRRPRHLLDALERGETVEVPFWRVPSEFLPRDHGEMVVVDPGM
;
A
#
# COMPACT_ATOMS: atom_id res chain seq x y z
N MET A 1 -6.97 32.07 3.17
CA MET A 1 -7.42 31.09 2.16
C MET A 1 -7.01 29.70 2.63
N PRO A 2 -7.93 28.86 3.14
CA PRO A 2 -7.57 27.50 3.53
C PRO A 2 -7.23 26.71 2.25
N ARG A 3 -5.98 26.23 2.17
CA ARG A 3 -5.56 25.27 1.14
C ARG A 3 -6.42 24.01 1.31
N ARG A 4 -7.45 23.87 0.48
CA ARG A 4 -8.16 22.60 0.28
C ARG A 4 -7.10 21.60 -0.18
N ASN A 5 -6.63 20.79 0.76
CA ASN A 5 -5.98 19.54 0.47
C ASN A 5 -7.01 18.74 -0.34
N PRO A 6 -6.81 18.46 -1.63
CA PRO A 6 -7.73 17.58 -2.34
C PRO A 6 -7.73 16.30 -1.53
N ALA A 7 -8.91 15.92 -1.02
CA ALA A 7 -9.09 14.60 -0.44
C ALA A 7 -8.49 13.64 -1.46
N LEU A 8 -7.36 13.01 -1.11
CA LEU A 8 -6.71 11.97 -1.88
C LEU A 8 -7.75 10.86 -1.98
N VAL A 9 -8.52 10.90 -3.06
CA VAL A 9 -9.52 9.89 -3.37
C VAL A 9 -8.71 8.65 -3.65
N ALA A 10 -8.64 7.77 -2.65
CA ALA A 10 -8.12 6.43 -2.86
C ALA A 10 -8.87 5.84 -4.06
N PRO A 11 -8.18 5.25 -5.05
CA PRO A 11 -8.84 4.67 -6.22
C PRO A 11 -9.99 3.76 -5.78
N SER A 12 -11.13 3.85 -6.49
CA SER A 12 -12.31 3.02 -6.21
C SER A 12 -11.89 1.57 -6.03
N ARG A 13 -12.26 0.97 -4.89
CA ARG A 13 -11.89 -0.41 -4.49
C ARG A 13 -12.21 -1.46 -5.55
N ASP A 14 -13.15 -1.16 -6.44
CA ASP A 14 -13.67 -2.05 -7.48
C ASP A 14 -12.73 -2.21 -8.69
N GLY A 15 -11.71 -1.35 -8.82
CA GLY A 15 -10.71 -1.42 -9.91
C GLY A 15 -9.31 -1.88 -9.46
N LEU A 16 -9.12 -2.19 -8.17
CA LEU A 16 -7.83 -2.60 -7.63
C LEU A 16 -7.66 -4.11 -7.67
N GLY A 17 -6.52 -4.55 -8.19
CA GLY A 17 -6.10 -5.93 -8.18
C GLY A 17 -6.02 -6.50 -6.75
N PRO A 18 -6.22 -7.82 -6.60
CA PRO A 18 -6.33 -8.48 -5.30
C PRO A 18 -5.08 -8.31 -4.44
N VAL A 19 -3.88 -8.24 -5.04
CA VAL A 19 -2.62 -8.05 -4.31
C VAL A 19 -2.54 -6.63 -3.78
N TYR A 20 -2.77 -5.65 -4.65
CA TYR A 20 -2.72 -4.24 -4.31
C TYR A 20 -3.69 -3.90 -3.18
N ARG A 21 -4.92 -4.43 -3.27
CA ARG A 21 -5.96 -4.24 -2.24
C ARG A 21 -5.54 -4.83 -0.90
N ARG A 22 -5.01 -6.06 -0.86
CA ARG A 22 -4.54 -6.69 0.38
C ARG A 22 -3.39 -5.91 1.00
N LEU A 23 -2.46 -5.43 0.19
CA LEU A 23 -1.32 -4.62 0.64
C LEU A 23 -1.79 -3.29 1.25
N LEU A 24 -2.73 -2.60 0.58
CA LEU A 24 -3.34 -1.37 1.06
C LEU A 24 -4.09 -1.57 2.39
N ASP A 25 -4.92 -2.60 2.49
CA ASP A 25 -5.67 -2.90 3.71
C ASP A 25 -4.71 -3.26 4.87
N ARG A 26 -3.62 -3.99 4.59
CA ARG A 26 -2.58 -4.32 5.58
C ARG A 26 -1.84 -3.08 6.07
N GLU A 27 -1.39 -2.19 5.19
CA GLU A 27 -0.69 -0.97 5.62
C GLU A 27 -1.63 -0.02 6.38
N ARG A 28 -2.92 0.03 6.04
CA ARG A 28 -3.93 0.74 6.84
C ARG A 28 -4.08 0.14 8.24
N ASP A 29 -4.17 -1.17 8.36
CA ASP A 29 -4.25 -1.85 9.65
C ASP A 29 -2.97 -1.61 10.48
N LEU A 30 -1.79 -1.69 9.87
CA LEU A 30 -0.52 -1.40 10.51
C LEU A 30 -0.43 0.07 10.95
N GLN A 31 -0.88 1.01 10.13
CA GLN A 31 -0.95 2.42 10.51
C GLN A 31 -1.98 2.68 11.61
N ARG A 32 -3.08 1.92 11.65
CA ARG A 32 -4.08 2.03 12.72
C ARG A 32 -3.57 1.47 14.05
N ARG A 33 -2.90 0.32 14.02
CA ARG A 33 -2.39 -0.38 15.21
C ARG A 33 -1.10 0.25 15.74
N PHE A 34 -0.24 0.68 14.83
CA PHE A 34 1.15 1.06 15.12
C PHE A 34 1.54 2.44 14.57
N GLY A 35 0.60 3.21 14.01
CA GLY A 35 0.91 4.51 13.41
C GLY A 35 1.42 5.56 14.40
N VAL A 36 1.19 5.32 15.70
CA VAL A 36 1.76 6.06 16.82
C VAL A 36 2.33 5.05 17.80
N VAL A 37 3.54 4.56 17.54
CA VAL A 37 4.30 3.75 18.52
C VAL A 37 5.30 4.69 19.19
N GLY A 38 4.99 5.11 20.42
CA GLY A 38 5.84 6.01 21.21
C GLY A 38 5.90 7.45 20.65
N GLN A 39 7.08 8.09 20.73
CA GLN A 39 7.32 9.43 20.17
C GLN A 39 7.61 9.45 18.67
N HIS A 40 7.70 8.29 18.02
CA HIS A 40 8.04 8.18 16.61
C HIS A 40 6.80 7.81 15.79
N ARG A 41 6.38 8.73 14.92
CA ARG A 41 5.36 8.45 13.92
C ARG A 41 5.95 7.47 12.89
N ARG A 42 5.30 6.33 12.66
CA ARG A 42 5.73 5.41 11.61
C ARG A 42 5.72 6.13 10.26
N PRO A 43 6.80 6.00 9.45
CA PRO A 43 6.80 6.54 8.09
C PRO A 43 5.65 5.93 7.28
N ARG A 44 4.79 6.79 6.73
CA ARG A 44 3.60 6.41 5.95
C ARG A 44 3.85 6.30 4.44
N HIS A 45 5.10 6.41 3.99
CA HIS A 45 5.44 6.49 2.56
C HIS A 45 4.78 5.39 1.72
N LEU A 46 4.81 4.14 2.20
CA LEU A 46 4.19 3.02 1.49
C LEU A 46 2.66 3.12 1.45
N LEU A 47 2.02 3.45 2.59
CA LEU A 47 0.58 3.66 2.62
C LEU A 47 0.15 4.83 1.72
N ASP A 48 0.89 5.93 1.75
CA ASP A 48 0.56 7.12 0.96
C ASP A 48 0.74 6.85 -0.55
N ALA A 49 1.77 6.10 -0.96
CA ALA A 49 1.94 5.62 -2.34
C ALA A 49 0.78 4.70 -2.76
N LEU A 50 0.39 3.76 -1.88
CA LEU A 50 -0.71 2.84 -2.15
C LEU A 50 -2.06 3.57 -2.29
N GLU A 51 -2.32 4.57 -1.44
CA GLU A 51 -3.53 5.40 -1.52
C GLU A 51 -3.57 6.26 -2.78
N ARG A 52 -2.43 6.54 -3.41
CA ARG A 52 -2.34 7.29 -4.67
C ARG A 52 -2.49 6.43 -5.92
N GLY A 53 -2.51 5.10 -5.79
CA GLY A 53 -2.49 4.22 -6.96
C GLY A 53 -1.10 4.11 -7.60
N GLU A 54 -0.03 4.39 -6.85
CA GLU A 54 1.34 4.29 -7.38
C GLU A 54 1.78 2.82 -7.43
N THR A 55 2.55 2.46 -8.44
CA THR A 55 3.28 1.18 -8.48
C THR A 55 4.34 1.19 -7.38
N VAL A 56 4.38 0.15 -6.54
CA VAL A 56 5.30 0.05 -5.40
C VAL A 56 6.10 -1.24 -5.43
N GLU A 57 7.33 -1.18 -4.94
CA GLU A 57 8.14 -2.36 -4.68
C GLU A 57 7.97 -2.79 -3.23
N VAL A 58 7.59 -4.05 -3.02
CA VAL A 58 7.43 -4.62 -1.67
C VAL A 58 8.15 -5.96 -1.54
N PRO A 59 8.65 -6.31 -0.35
CA PRO A 59 9.29 -7.60 -0.16
C PRO A 59 8.36 -8.78 -0.48
N PHE A 60 8.88 -9.83 -1.10
CA PHE A 60 8.09 -10.98 -1.55
C PHE A 60 7.25 -11.61 -0.42
N TRP A 61 7.76 -11.64 0.81
CA TRP A 61 7.06 -12.17 1.98
C TRP A 61 5.81 -11.37 2.40
N ARG A 62 5.59 -10.18 1.82
CA ARG A 62 4.35 -9.41 1.99
C ARG A 62 3.28 -9.76 0.97
N VAL A 63 3.66 -10.38 -0.15
CA VAL A 63 2.77 -10.76 -1.25
C VAL A 63 2.31 -12.20 -1.01
N PRO A 64 1.00 -12.51 -1.11
CA PRO A 64 0.52 -13.88 -0.99
C PRO A 64 1.12 -14.76 -2.08
N SER A 65 1.49 -15.99 -1.73
CA SER A 65 2.26 -16.88 -2.61
C SER A 65 1.56 -17.21 -3.93
N GLU A 66 0.23 -17.21 -3.94
CA GLU A 66 -0.59 -17.47 -5.13
C GLU A 66 -0.49 -16.35 -6.20
N PHE A 67 0.00 -15.17 -5.82
CA PHE A 67 0.19 -14.03 -6.72
C PHE A 67 1.67 -13.69 -6.96
N LEU A 68 2.60 -14.49 -6.44
CA LEU A 68 4.01 -14.28 -6.67
C LEU A 68 4.35 -14.59 -8.13
N PRO A 69 5.04 -13.68 -8.86
CA PRO A 69 5.60 -13.98 -10.17
C PRO A 69 6.50 -15.20 -10.11
N ARG A 70 6.58 -16.01 -11.17
CA ARG A 70 7.46 -17.20 -11.19
C ARG A 70 8.93 -16.86 -10.96
N ASP A 71 9.38 -15.70 -11.45
CA ASP A 71 10.77 -15.22 -11.36
C ASP A 71 10.91 -14.04 -10.38
N HIS A 72 10.20 -14.07 -9.25
CA HIS A 72 10.30 -13.00 -8.25
C HIS A 72 11.65 -13.02 -7.52
N GLY A 73 12.24 -11.84 -7.35
CA GLY A 73 13.39 -11.64 -6.47
C GLY A 73 12.98 -11.38 -5.01
N GLU A 74 13.86 -10.76 -4.23
CA GLU A 74 13.53 -10.36 -2.85
C GLU A 74 12.40 -9.32 -2.79
N MET A 75 12.23 -8.55 -3.87
CA MET A 75 11.21 -7.52 -4.02
C MET A 75 10.28 -7.87 -5.18
N VAL A 76 9.00 -7.55 -5.01
CA VAL A 76 7.92 -7.72 -5.99
C VAL A 76 7.35 -6.34 -6.29
N VAL A 77 7.29 -6.01 -7.58
CA VAL A 77 6.61 -4.81 -8.07
C VAL A 77 5.11 -5.09 -8.08
N VAL A 78 4.35 -4.28 -7.34
CA VAL A 78 2.89 -4.39 -7.22
C VAL A 78 2.27 -3.10 -7.75
N ASP A 79 1.47 -3.21 -8.80
CA ASP A 79 0.70 -2.12 -9.38
C ASP A 79 -0.80 -2.27 -9.08
N PRO A 80 -1.62 -1.20 -9.27
CA PRO A 80 -3.06 -1.25 -8.99
C PRO A 80 -3.85 -2.31 -9.76
N GLY A 81 -3.34 -2.89 -10.84
CA GLY A 81 -4.01 -3.92 -11.64
C GLY A 81 -3.66 -5.36 -11.24
N MET A 82 -2.68 -5.57 -10.35
CA MET A 82 -2.14 -6.87 -9.94
C MET A 82 -2.91 -7.58 -8.82
#